data_AF-A0A2V9XY23-F1
#
_entry.id   AF-A0A2V9XY23-F1
#
_cell.length_a   1.000
_cell.length_b   1.000
_cell.length_c   1.000
_cell.angle_alpha   90.00
_cell.angle_beta   90.00
_cell.angle_gamma   90.00
#
_symmetry.space_group_name_H-M   'P 1'
#
loop_
_entity.id
_entity.type
_entity.pdbx_description
1 polymer ?
#
loop_
_entity_poly.entity_id
_entity_poly.type
_entity_poly.pdbx_seq_one_letter_code
_entity_poly.pdbx_strand_id
1 'polypeptide(L)'
;MNFDAILVVSFGGPEGHDDVIPFLENVLRGRNVPRERMLAVAEHYYHFDGKSPINQQTRELIAAIKEELAQHGPKLPVYWGNRNWHPMLADTLRQMKS
;
A
#
# COMPACT_ATOMS: atom_id res chain seq x y z
N MET A 1 -6.83 0.92 -28.34
CA MET A 1 -6.39 1.77 -27.21
C MET A 1 -5.00 1.31 -26.84
N ASN A 2 -4.05 2.23 -26.71
CA ASN A 2 -2.70 1.90 -26.21
C ASN A 2 -2.64 2.32 -24.75
N PHE A 3 -2.14 1.45 -23.88
CA PHE A 3 -1.90 1.75 -22.47
C PHE A 3 -0.40 1.79 -22.24
N ASP A 4 0.06 2.67 -21.36
CA ASP A 4 1.49 2.83 -21.07
C ASP A 4 1.95 1.98 -19.87
N ALA A 5 1.04 1.68 -18.93
CA ALA A 5 1.36 0.96 -17.69
C ALA A 5 0.10 0.41 -16.99
N ILE A 6 0.32 -0.48 -16.02
CA ILE A 6 -0.64 -0.81 -14.96
C ILE A 6 -0.16 -0.18 -13.65
N LEU A 7 -1.05 0.53 -12.96
CA LEU A 7 -0.79 1.07 -11.62
C LEU A 7 -1.74 0.43 -10.61
N VAL A 8 -1.20 -0.38 -9.71
CA VAL A 8 -1.94 -0.95 -8.59
C VAL A 8 -2.01 0.10 -7.48
N VAL A 9 -3.23 0.46 -7.08
CA VAL A 9 -3.47 1.39 -5.97
C VAL A 9 -4.06 0.60 -4.81
N SER A 10 -3.41 0.65 -3.65
CA SER A 10 -3.86 -0.04 -2.44
C SER A 10 -3.91 0.93 -1.25
N PHE A 11 -4.56 0.51 -0.16
CA PHE A 11 -4.65 1.33 1.05
C PHE A 11 -3.27 1.51 1.70
N GLY A 12 -2.44 0.46 1.65
CA GLY A 12 -1.19 0.34 2.40
C GLY A 12 -1.44 0.02 3.88
N GLY A 13 -0.48 -0.62 4.51
CA GLY A 13 -0.53 -0.89 5.95
C GLY A 13 0.87 -0.99 6.56
N PRO A 14 0.97 -0.98 7.89
CA PRO A 14 2.25 -1.09 8.59
C PRO A 14 2.90 -2.45 8.30
N GLU A 15 4.24 -2.48 8.21
CA GLU A 15 5.04 -3.70 8.02
C GLU A 15 5.82 -4.09 9.30
N GLY A 16 5.54 -3.45 10.44
CA GLY A 16 6.10 -3.79 11.76
C GLY A 16 5.60 -2.88 12.87
N HIS A 17 5.98 -3.16 14.13
CA HIS A 17 5.55 -2.40 15.30
C HIS A 17 5.80 -0.89 15.19
N ASP A 18 6.99 -0.49 14.72
CA ASP A 18 7.39 0.92 14.62
C ASP A 18 6.59 1.70 13.57
N ASP A 19 5.93 0.99 12.64
CA ASP A 19 5.09 1.59 11.60
C ASP A 19 3.68 1.92 12.08
N VAL A 20 3.18 1.24 13.14
CA VAL A 20 1.75 1.24 13.49
C VAL A 20 1.25 2.64 13.83
N ILE A 21 1.93 3.35 14.74
CA ILE A 21 1.50 4.67 15.18
C ILE A 21 1.65 5.70 14.05
N PRO A 22 2.81 5.82 13.36
CA PRO A 22 2.94 6.70 12.21
C PRO A 22 1.91 6.45 11.10
N PHE A 23 1.59 5.18 10.82
CA PHE A 23 0.57 4.81 9.86
C PHE A 23 -0.81 5.33 10.26
N LEU A 24 -1.22 5.08 11.51
CA LEU A 24 -2.53 5.53 12.00
C LEU A 24 -2.63 7.05 12.04
N GLU A 25 -1.55 7.75 12.44
CA GLU A 25 -1.50 9.22 12.39
C GLU A 25 -1.69 9.75 10.97
N ASN A 26 -1.06 9.12 9.97
CA ASN A 26 -1.24 9.49 8.57
C ASN A 26 -2.68 9.23 8.08
N VAL A 27 -3.26 8.07 8.42
CA VAL A 27 -4.66 7.70 8.08
C VAL A 27 -5.66 8.70 8.68
N LEU A 28 -5.40 9.15 9.91
CA LEU A 28 -6.27 10.06 10.67
C LEU A 28 -6.01 11.53 10.39
N ARG A 29 -5.02 11.88 9.56
CA ARG A 29 -4.69 13.27 9.23
C ARG A 29 -5.92 14.03 8.72
N GLY A 30 -6.25 15.14 9.37
CA GLY A 30 -7.41 15.97 9.06
C GLY A 30 -8.74 15.43 9.58
N ARG A 31 -8.74 14.38 10.41
CA ARG A 31 -9.93 13.84 11.08
C ARG A 31 -9.90 14.16 12.57
N ASN A 32 -11.07 14.45 13.14
CA ASN A 32 -11.22 14.65 14.57
C ASN A 32 -11.46 13.29 15.27
N VAL A 33 -10.39 12.50 15.43
CA VAL A 33 -10.45 11.20 16.11
C VAL A 33 -9.67 11.28 17.43
N PRO A 34 -10.28 10.94 18.58
CA PRO A 34 -9.60 10.94 19.88
C PRO A 34 -8.39 10.00 19.89
N ARG A 35 -7.30 10.41 20.54
CA ARG A 35 -6.07 9.61 20.63
C ARG A 35 -6.29 8.23 21.24
N GLU A 36 -7.15 8.13 22.24
CA GLU A 36 -7.54 6.85 22.87
C GLU A 36 -8.17 5.86 21.87
N ARG A 37 -8.96 6.34 20.90
CA ARG A 37 -9.54 5.51 19.84
C ARG A 37 -8.47 5.00 18.89
N MET A 38 -7.49 5.85 18.55
CA MET A 38 -6.34 5.45 17.73
C MET A 38 -5.52 4.35 18.42
N LEU A 39 -5.22 4.52 19.71
CA LEU A 39 -4.47 3.54 20.50
C LEU A 39 -5.23 2.21 20.61
N ALA A 40 -6.55 2.23 20.83
CA ALA A 40 -7.36 1.01 20.83
C ALA A 40 -7.29 0.25 19.49
N VAL A 41 -7.22 0.96 18.36
CA VAL A 41 -7.01 0.34 17.04
C VAL A 41 -5.57 -0.17 16.86
N ALA A 42 -4.57 0.51 17.44
CA ALA A 42 -3.18 0.08 17.39
C ALA A 42 -2.97 -1.29 18.04
N GLU A 43 -3.65 -1.57 19.16
CA GLU A 43 -3.59 -2.87 19.84
C GLU A 43 -3.96 -4.04 18.91
N HIS A 44 -4.91 -3.83 17.98
CA HIS A 44 -5.24 -4.86 16.99
C HIS A 44 -4.05 -5.18 16.07
N TYR A 45 -3.25 -4.19 15.68
CA TYR A 45 -2.05 -4.43 14.88
C TYR A 45 -0.96 -5.12 15.69
N TYR A 46 -0.76 -4.77 16.96
CA TYR A 46 0.26 -5.38 17.81
C TYR A 46 0.00 -6.86 18.10
N HIS A 47 -1.25 -7.32 18.08
CA HIS A 47 -1.57 -8.74 18.10
C HIS A 47 -1.07 -9.52 16.87
N PHE A 48 -0.71 -8.82 15.79
CA PHE A 48 -0.18 -9.38 14.54
C PHE A 48 1.22 -8.83 14.21
N ASP A 49 2.08 -8.67 15.23
CA ASP A 49 3.45 -8.15 15.09
C ASP A 49 3.55 -6.77 14.41
N GLY A 50 2.47 -5.98 14.49
CA GLY A 50 2.36 -4.67 13.85
C GLY A 50 2.20 -4.73 12.33
N LYS A 51 1.88 -5.90 11.77
CA LYS A 51 1.85 -6.12 10.33
C LYS A 51 0.43 -6.20 9.79
N SER A 52 0.17 -5.42 8.75
CA SER A 52 -1.02 -5.62 7.93
C SER A 52 -0.77 -6.65 6.83
N PRO A 53 -1.69 -7.59 6.58
CA PRO A 53 -1.53 -8.55 5.49
C PRO A 53 -1.65 -7.91 4.09
N ILE A 54 -2.18 -6.68 4.00
CA ILE A 54 -2.55 -6.06 2.72
C ILE A 54 -1.36 -5.84 1.79
N ASN A 55 -0.19 -5.48 2.33
CA ASN A 55 1.00 -5.24 1.49
C ASN A 55 1.49 -6.55 0.87
N GLN A 56 1.51 -7.63 1.64
CA GLN A 56 1.89 -8.95 1.15
C GLN A 56 0.92 -9.45 0.07
N GLN A 57 -0.39 -9.34 0.32
CA GLN A 57 -1.42 -9.68 -0.67
C GLN A 57 -1.32 -8.83 -1.94
N THR A 58 -0.96 -7.55 -1.80
CA THR A 58 -0.75 -6.66 -2.95
C THR A 58 0.49 -7.08 -3.75
N ARG A 59 1.58 -7.49 -3.09
CA ARG A 59 2.78 -8.03 -3.76
C ARG A 59 2.47 -9.32 -4.52
N GLU A 60 1.67 -10.21 -3.92
CA GLU A 60 1.21 -11.45 -4.57
C GLU A 60 0.35 -11.16 -5.81
N LEU A 61 -0.60 -10.23 -5.70
CA LEU A 61 -1.39 -9.77 -6.85
C LEU A 61 -0.49 -9.20 -7.97
N ILE A 62 0.47 -8.34 -7.63
CA ILE A 62 1.40 -7.76 -8.61
C ILE A 62 2.24 -8.84 -9.29
N ALA A 63 2.68 -9.86 -8.54
CA ALA A 63 3.41 -10.99 -9.12
C ALA A 63 2.55 -11.76 -10.13
N ALA A 64 1.30 -12.06 -9.79
CA ALA A 64 0.36 -12.73 -10.69
C ALA A 64 0.07 -11.89 -11.95
N ILE A 65 -0.12 -10.57 -11.81
CA ILE A 65 -0.29 -9.66 -12.96
C ILE A 65 0.94 -9.69 -13.86
N LYS A 66 2.15 -9.63 -13.29
CA LYS A 66 3.38 -9.66 -14.08
C LYS A 66 3.55 -10.97 -14.85
N GLU A 67 3.18 -12.09 -14.24
CA GLU A 67 3.21 -13.40 -14.89
C GLU A 67 2.21 -13.47 -16.05
N GLU A 68 0.97 -13.03 -15.85
CA GLU A 68 -0.06 -12.97 -16.90
C GLU A 68 0.39 -12.11 -18.09
N LEU A 69 0.91 -10.92 -17.83
CA LEU A 69 1.42 -10.03 -18.89
C LEU A 69 2.64 -10.62 -19.61
N ALA A 70 3.45 -11.44 -18.94
CA ALA A 70 4.57 -12.11 -19.58
C ALA A 70 4.12 -13.25 -20.50
N GLN A 71 3.09 -14.00 -20.13
CA GLN A 71 2.57 -15.14 -20.88
C GLN A 71 1.65 -14.71 -22.04
N HIS A 72 0.75 -13.76 -21.79
CA HIS A 72 -0.34 -13.42 -22.71
C HIS A 72 -0.26 -11.98 -23.24
N GLY A 73 0.60 -11.13 -22.67
CA GLY A 73 0.71 -9.73 -23.05
C GLY A 73 -0.51 -8.89 -22.63
N PRO A 74 -0.50 -7.58 -22.90
CA PRO A 74 0.58 -6.79 -23.48
C PRO A 74 1.79 -6.63 -22.53
N LYS A 75 2.97 -6.30 -23.07
CA LYS A 75 4.18 -6.06 -22.27
C LYS A 75 4.13 -4.67 -21.64
N LEU A 76 3.42 -4.54 -20.51
CA LEU A 76 3.29 -3.28 -19.78
C LEU A 76 4.07 -3.30 -18.47
N PRO A 77 4.73 -2.19 -18.08
CA PRO A 77 5.28 -2.06 -16.74
C PRO A 77 4.15 -2.02 -15.70
N VAL A 78 4.40 -2.64 -14.54
CA VAL A 78 3.47 -2.69 -13.40
C VAL A 78 4.08 -1.91 -12.23
N TYR A 79 3.36 -0.87 -11.80
CA TYR A 79 3.71 -0.01 -10.66
C TYR A 79 2.77 -0.24 -9.49
N TRP A 80 3.19 0.15 -8.29
CA TRP A 80 2.37 0.07 -7.08
C TRP A 80 2.58 1.28 -6.19
N GLY A 81 1.46 1.91 -5.82
CA GLY A 81 1.43 3.03 -4.89
C GLY A 81 0.30 2.89 -3.87
N ASN A 82 0.64 3.00 -2.61
CA ASN A 82 -0.27 2.98 -1.48
C ASN A 82 -0.76 4.39 -1.12
N ARG A 83 -1.99 4.48 -0.63
CA ARG A 83 -2.56 5.74 -0.17
C ARG A 83 -1.98 6.21 1.16
N ASN A 84 -1.80 5.29 2.12
CA ASN A 84 -1.54 5.66 3.51
C ASN A 84 -0.21 5.15 4.07
N TRP A 85 0.51 4.28 3.35
CA TRP A 85 1.82 3.78 3.78
C TRP A 85 2.75 3.59 2.59
N HIS A 86 4.02 3.31 2.81
CA HIS A 86 4.97 3.14 1.70
C HIS A 86 4.72 1.84 0.90
N PRO A 87 5.09 1.77 -0.40
CA PRO A 87 5.51 2.90 -1.24
C PRO A 87 4.34 3.87 -1.48
N MET A 88 4.54 5.17 -1.28
CA MET A 88 3.43 6.12 -1.41
C MET A 88 3.04 6.32 -2.87
N LEU A 89 1.74 6.44 -3.15
CA LEU A 89 1.21 6.70 -4.49
C LEU A 89 1.84 7.94 -5.12
N ALA A 90 2.03 9.01 -4.35
CA ALA A 90 2.67 10.22 -4.84
C ALA A 90 4.11 9.98 -5.32
N ASP A 91 4.88 9.16 -4.61
CA ASP A 91 6.26 8.82 -4.98
C ASP A 91 6.28 7.91 -6.21
N THR A 92 5.35 6.96 -6.28
CA THR A 92 5.16 6.07 -7.44
C THR A 92 4.82 6.87 -8.69
N LEU A 93 3.92 7.86 -8.59
CA LEU A 93 3.57 8.72 -9.71
C LEU A 93 4.75 9.61 -10.17
N ARG A 94 5.67 9.99 -9.27
CA ARG A 94 6.91 10.68 -9.68
C ARG A 94 7.82 9.73 -10.45
N GLN A 95 7.96 8.49 -10.00
CA GLN A 95 8.73 7.45 -10.70
C GLN A 95 8.16 7.13 -12.10
N MET A 96 6.84 7.19 -12.28
CA MET A 96 6.21 6.93 -13.58
C MET A 96 6.44 8.06 -14.61
N LYS A 97 6.79 9.28 -14.15
CA LYS A 97 7.01 10.45 -15.03
C LYS A 97 8.44 10.57 -15.54
N SER A 98 9.38 9.83 -14.94
CA SER A 98 10.80 9.79 -15.30
C SER A 98 11.09 8.67 -16.29
#